data_AF-A0A356B4L0-F1
#
_entry.id   AF-A0A356B4L0-F1
#
_cell.length_a   1.000
_cell.length_b   1.000
_cell.length_c   1.000
_cell.angle_alpha   90.00
_cell.angle_beta   90.00
_cell.angle_gamma   90.00
#
_symmetry.space_group_name_H-M   'P 1'
#
loop_
_entity.id
_entity.type
_entity.pdbx_description
1 polymer ?
#
loop_
_entity_poly.entity_id
_entity_poly.type
_entity_poly.pdbx_seq_one_letter_code
_entity_poly.pdbx_strand_id
1 'polypeptide(L)'
;METSLLEVLVKGIPESLLLILCVYFFCKIKPQGKQLTIILFVHVVITYLARVLLPGYGMTLLINVVVLVIIFNVFLKAPMAKVINGALLGILFIIIAEAINFLLIKLVYTGDIETIMADSTKRVIYTIPSTVTLATLVFAIYYLNFIR
;
A
#
# COMPACT_ATOMS: atom_id res chain seq x y z
N MET A 1 -16.78 10.02 0.10
CA MET A 1 -17.24 8.71 -0.39
C MET A 1 -17.02 7.71 0.73
N GLU A 2 -18.07 7.06 1.21
CA GLU A 2 -17.96 6.06 2.27
C GLU A 2 -17.10 4.89 1.77
N THR A 3 -15.98 4.64 2.44
CA THR A 3 -15.16 3.46 2.16
C THR A 3 -15.91 2.23 2.65
N SER A 4 -16.39 1.41 1.72
CA SER A 4 -16.98 0.12 2.05
C SER A 4 -15.95 -0.76 2.74
N LEU A 5 -16.38 -1.53 3.75
CA LEU A 5 -15.56 -2.56 4.41
C LEU A 5 -14.91 -3.50 3.38
N LEU A 6 -15.60 -3.77 2.28
CA LEU A 6 -15.10 -4.63 1.20
C LEU A 6 -13.87 -4.01 0.51
N GLU A 7 -13.83 -2.70 0.33
CA GLU A 7 -12.69 -1.99 -0.26
C GLU A 7 -11.47 -2.05 0.68
N VAL A 8 -11.69 -1.94 1.99
CA VAL A 8 -10.61 -2.05 2.98
C VAL A 8 -10.05 -3.47 3.00
N LEU A 9 -10.90 -4.49 2.97
CA LEU A 9 -10.48 -5.89 3.00
C LEU A 9 -9.75 -6.32 1.73
N VAL A 10 -10.29 -5.97 0.56
CA VAL A 10 -9.79 -6.46 -0.74
C VAL A 10 -8.62 -5.63 -1.25
N LYS A 11 -8.59 -4.32 -0.98
CA LYS A 11 -7.54 -3.43 -1.46
C LYS A 11 -6.65 -2.92 -0.33
N GLY A 12 -7.25 -2.41 0.74
CA GLY A 12 -6.52 -1.80 1.86
C GLY A 12 -5.52 -2.76 2.52
N ILE A 13 -5.96 -3.95 2.92
CA ILE A 13 -5.08 -4.94 3.58
C ILE A 13 -3.93 -5.37 2.65
N PRO A 14 -4.17 -5.78 1.38
CA PRO A 14 -3.08 -6.13 0.47
C PRO A 14 -2.09 -4.99 0.20
N GLU A 15 -2.56 -3.76 0.00
CA GLU A 15 -1.68 -2.61 -0.20
C GLU A 15 -0.84 -2.29 1.04
N SER A 16 -1.45 -2.32 2.22
CA SER A 16 -0.73 -2.19 3.49
C SER A 16 0.34 -3.26 3.65
N LEU A 17 0.03 -4.52 3.32
CA LEU A 17 0.98 -5.62 3.35
C LEU A 17 2.15 -5.38 2.39
N LEU A 18 1.88 -5.01 1.14
CA LEU A 18 2.90 -4.74 0.13
C LEU A 18 3.78 -3.55 0.52
N LEU A 19 3.20 -2.50 1.10
CA LEU A 19 3.94 -1.35 1.61
C LEU A 19 4.88 -1.75 2.75
N ILE A 20 4.41 -2.55 3.71
CA ILE A 20 5.23 -3.09 4.80
C ILE A 20 6.36 -3.97 4.24
N LEU A 21 6.08 -4.85 3.29
CA LEU A 21 7.08 -5.70 2.66
C LEU A 21 8.13 -4.88 1.90
N CYS A 22 7.73 -3.82 1.20
CA CYS A 22 8.65 -2.89 0.57
C CYS A 22 9.66 -2.32 1.58
N VAL A 23 9.20 -1.88 2.75
CA VAL A 23 10.07 -1.38 3.81
C VAL A 23 11.00 -2.49 4.36
N TYR A 24 10.47 -3.69 4.59
CA TYR A 24 11.29 -4.85 5.01
C TYR A 24 12.42 -5.11 4.03
N PHE A 25 12.09 -5.20 2.74
CA PHE A 25 13.05 -5.53 1.69
C PHE A 25 14.06 -4.43 1.46
N PHE A 26 13.63 -3.17 1.49
CA PHE A 26 14.52 -2.02 1.39
C PHE A 26 15.48 -1.93 2.58
N CYS A 27 15.00 -2.25 3.79
CA CYS A 27 15.85 -2.33 4.98
C CYS A 27 16.73 -3.59 5.02
N LYS A 28 16.61 -4.49 4.04
CA LYS A 28 17.26 -5.81 3.99
C LYS A 28 16.95 -6.69 5.21
N ILE A 29 15.77 -6.53 5.78
CA ILE A 29 15.28 -7.34 6.91
C ILE A 29 14.42 -8.46 6.33
N LYS A 30 14.71 -9.71 6.71
CA LYS A 30 13.85 -10.85 6.34
C LYS A 30 12.58 -10.83 7.19
N PRO A 31 11.38 -10.80 6.59
CA PRO A 31 10.14 -10.80 7.35
C PRO A 31 9.97 -12.11 8.13
N GLN A 32 9.61 -11.99 9.41
CA GLN A 32 9.26 -13.11 10.27
C GLN A 32 7.75 -13.15 10.47
N GLY A 33 7.11 -14.32 10.36
CA GLY A 33 5.64 -14.43 10.33
C GLY A 33 4.92 -13.76 11.52
N LYS A 34 5.40 -13.99 12.76
CA LYS A 34 4.79 -13.39 13.97
C LYS A 34 4.90 -11.87 13.99
N GLN A 35 6.09 -11.33 13.72
CA GLN A 35 6.33 -9.89 13.71
C GLN A 35 5.58 -9.20 12.57
N LEU A 36 5.62 -9.78 11.37
CA LEU A 36 4.92 -9.27 10.19
C LEU A 36 3.42 -9.16 10.44
N THR A 37 2.80 -10.17 11.06
CA THR A 37 1.36 -10.17 11.34
C THR A 37 0.98 -9.06 12.31
N ILE A 38 1.78 -8.84 13.38
CA ILE A 38 1.54 -7.76 14.35
C ILE A 38 1.68 -6.39 13.67
N ILE A 39 2.75 -6.20 12.90
CA ILE A 39 3.02 -4.96 12.17
C ILE A 39 1.89 -4.66 11.17
N LEU A 40 1.45 -5.66 10.42
CA LEU A 40 0.32 -5.56 9.49
C LEU A 40 -0.96 -5.14 10.20
N PHE A 41 -1.31 -5.84 11.29
CA PHE A 41 -2.53 -5.53 12.04
C PHE A 41 -2.52 -4.10 12.56
N VAL A 42 -1.44 -3.68 13.22
CA VAL A 42 -1.30 -2.31 13.75
C VAL A 42 -1.37 -1.29 12.62
N HIS A 43 -0.68 -1.53 11.51
CA HIS A 43 -0.68 -0.62 10.38
C HIS A 43 -2.08 -0.48 9.75
N VAL A 44 -2.77 -1.58 9.47
CA VAL A 44 -4.12 -1.56 8.88
C VAL A 44 -5.11 -0.80 9.76
N VAL A 45 -5.09 -1.04 11.08
CA VAL A 45 -5.97 -0.34 12.03
C VAL A 45 -5.71 1.17 11.99
N ILE A 46 -4.44 1.58 12.05
CA ILE A 46 -4.10 3.01 12.03
C ILE A 46 -4.43 3.65 10.68
N THR A 47 -4.13 2.97 9.56
CA THR A 47 -4.44 3.48 8.22
C THR A 47 -5.95 3.61 8.02
N TYR A 48 -6.76 2.68 8.52
CA TYR A 48 -8.21 2.79 8.50
C TYR A 48 -8.70 4.01 9.28
N LEU A 49 -8.22 4.18 10.53
CA LEU A 49 -8.56 5.36 11.34
C LEU A 49 -8.12 6.67 10.68
N ALA A 50 -6.93 6.69 10.08
CA ALA A 50 -6.41 7.85 9.35
C ALA A 50 -7.29 8.18 8.14
N ARG A 51 -7.79 7.18 7.41
CA ARG A 51 -8.66 7.37 6.24
C ARG A 51 -10.05 7.90 6.62
N VAL A 52 -10.54 7.56 7.81
CA VAL A 52 -11.79 8.10 8.35
C VAL A 52 -11.61 9.53 8.87
N LEU A 53 -10.47 9.81 9.52
CA LEU A 53 -10.20 11.10 10.14
C LEU A 53 -9.76 12.18 9.14
N LEU A 54 -8.99 11.80 8.12
CA LEU A 54 -8.39 12.72 7.17
C LEU A 54 -9.24 12.82 5.90
N PRO A 55 -9.54 14.03 5.42
CA PRO A 55 -10.39 14.22 4.24
C PRO A 55 -9.68 13.89 2.92
N GLY A 56 -8.37 13.61 2.93
CA GLY A 56 -7.55 13.44 1.73
C GLY A 56 -6.74 12.15 1.72
N TYR A 57 -6.78 11.43 0.59
CA TYR A 57 -5.99 10.21 0.37
C TYR A 57 -4.48 10.47 0.48
N GLY A 58 -3.98 11.58 -0.09
CA GLY A 58 -2.58 11.97 0.02
C GLY A 58 -2.11 12.21 1.46
N MET A 59 -2.95 12.80 2.32
CA MET A 59 -2.63 12.97 3.74
C MET A 59 -2.55 11.62 4.46
N THR A 60 -3.42 10.67 4.12
CA THR A 60 -3.38 9.31 4.66
C THR A 60 -2.08 8.60 4.28
N LEU A 61 -1.59 8.78 3.04
CA LEU A 61 -0.30 8.22 2.60
C LEU A 61 0.88 8.79 3.40
N LEU A 62 0.88 10.08 3.71
CA LEU A 62 1.93 10.68 4.55
C LEU A 62 1.89 10.18 5.99
N ILE A 63 0.68 10.02 6.58
CA ILE A 63 0.54 9.39 7.89
C ILE A 63 1.08 7.96 7.88
N ASN A 64 0.84 7.20 6.81
CA ASN A 64 1.36 5.84 6.70
C ASN A 64 2.90 5.80 6.80
N VAL A 65 3.62 6.80 6.28
CA VAL A 65 5.09 6.90 6.47
C VAL A 65 5.44 7.01 7.94
N VAL A 66 4.83 7.97 8.66
CA VAL A 66 5.10 8.21 10.08
C VAL A 66 4.82 6.95 10.90
N VAL A 67 3.69 6.30 10.62
CA VAL A 67 3.27 5.07 11.28
C VAL A 67 4.26 3.94 11.03
N LEU A 68 4.71 3.76 9.79
CA LEU A 68 5.71 2.74 9.45
C LEU A 68 7.03 3.00 10.14
N VAL A 69 7.49 4.26 10.23
CA VAL A 69 8.71 4.62 10.96
C VAL A 69 8.61 4.22 12.43
N ILE A 70 7.50 4.57 13.08
CA ILE A 70 7.27 4.23 14.50
C ILE A 70 7.24 2.71 14.68
N ILE A 71 6.44 2.00 13.88
CA ILE A 71 6.27 0.55 14.00
C ILE A 71 7.61 -0.18 13.76
N PHE A 72 8.33 0.13 12.68
CA PHE A 72 9.61 -0.53 12.39
C PHE A 72 10.70 -0.18 13.40
N ASN A 73 10.69 1.04 13.96
CA ASN A 73 11.63 1.40 14.99
C ASN A 73 11.34 0.67 16.32
N VAL A 74 10.08 0.60 16.74
CA VAL A 74 9.65 -0.06 17.98
C VAL A 74 9.82 -1.58 17.91
N PHE A 75 9.33 -2.22 16.86
CA PHE A 75 9.28 -3.68 16.77
C PHE A 75 10.56 -4.32 16.20
N LEU A 76 11.26 -3.61 15.31
CA LEU A 76 12.42 -4.16 14.59
C LEU A 76 13.72 -3.41 14.86
N LYS A 77 13.68 -2.29 15.60
CA LYS A 77 14.83 -1.41 15.84
C LYS A 77 15.54 -0.98 14.55
N ALA A 78 14.78 -0.86 13.46
CA ALA A 78 15.31 -0.47 12.17
C ALA A 78 15.75 1.02 12.19
N PRO A 79 16.85 1.38 11.51
CA PRO A 79 17.30 2.77 11.44
C PRO A 79 16.27 3.62 10.68
N MET A 80 15.81 4.70 11.33
CA MET A 80 14.70 5.54 10.85
C MET A 80 14.90 6.02 9.40
N ALA A 81 16.09 6.46 9.05
CA ALA A 81 16.40 6.93 7.68
C ALA A 81 16.13 5.87 6.61
N LYS A 82 16.46 4.59 6.88
CA LYS A 82 16.18 3.50 5.92
C LYS A 82 14.68 3.23 5.81
N VAL A 83 13.98 3.29 6.94
CA VAL A 83 12.52 3.08 6.97
C VAL A 83 11.80 4.18 6.20
N ILE A 84 12.17 5.44 6.43
CA ILE A 84 11.61 6.60 5.70
C ILE A 84 11.81 6.40 4.19
N ASN A 85 13.03 6.11 3.76
CA ASN A 85 13.34 5.92 2.34
C ASN A 85 12.54 4.75 1.74
N GLY A 86 12.44 3.62 2.45
CA GLY A 86 11.67 2.46 2.01
C GLY A 86 10.16 2.73 1.93
N ALA A 87 9.62 3.50 2.88
CA ALA A 87 8.21 3.88 2.92
C ALA A 87 7.87 4.87 1.80
N LEU A 88 8.71 5.88 1.57
CA LEU A 88 8.56 6.82 0.46
C LEU A 88 8.65 6.12 -0.89
N LEU A 89 9.57 5.17 -1.05
CA LEU A 89 9.67 4.34 -2.25
C LEU A 89 8.41 3.49 -2.46
N GLY A 90 7.87 2.89 -1.39
CA GLY A 90 6.62 2.15 -1.46
C GLY A 90 5.42 3.03 -1.85
N ILE A 91 5.35 4.26 -1.34
CA ILE A 91 4.32 5.23 -1.76
C ILE A 91 4.48 5.60 -3.23
N LEU A 92 5.71 5.82 -3.70
CA LEU A 92 5.96 6.06 -5.12
C LEU A 92 5.43 4.90 -5.97
N PHE A 93 5.64 3.65 -5.54
CA PHE A 93 5.11 2.47 -6.23
C PHE A 93 3.59 2.41 -6.21
N ILE A 94 2.94 2.78 -5.11
CA ILE A 94 1.48 2.89 -5.05
C ILE A 94 0.99 3.89 -6.09
N ILE A 95 1.59 5.08 -6.15
CA ILE A 95 1.21 6.13 -7.12
C ILE A 95 1.40 5.64 -8.56
N ILE A 96 2.54 5.01 -8.86
CA ILE A 96 2.82 4.45 -10.19
C ILE A 96 1.79 3.37 -10.54
N ALA A 97 1.50 2.46 -9.62
CA ALA A 97 0.54 1.38 -9.82
C ALA A 97 -0.89 1.91 -10.05
N GLU A 98 -1.31 2.94 -9.31
CA GLU A 98 -2.60 3.60 -9.53
C GLU A 98 -2.66 4.33 -10.87
N ALA A 99 -1.59 5.03 -11.26
CA ALA A 99 -1.51 5.70 -12.55
C ALA A 99 -1.61 4.71 -13.73
N ILE A 100 -0.87 3.60 -13.65
CA ILE A 100 -0.94 2.51 -14.65
C ILE A 100 -2.36 1.95 -14.71
N ASN A 101 -2.97 1.69 -13.55
CA ASN A 101 -4.34 1.18 -13.49
C ASN A 101 -5.35 2.13 -14.14
N PHE A 102 -5.23 3.43 -13.89
CA PHE A 102 -6.10 4.43 -14.51
C PHE A 102 -5.94 4.46 -16.04
N LEU A 103 -4.70 4.34 -16.54
CA LEU A 103 -4.43 4.23 -17.97
C LEU A 103 -5.04 2.96 -18.58
N LEU A 104 -4.91 1.82 -17.90
CA LEU A 104 -5.50 0.56 -18.33
C LEU A 104 -7.03 0.63 -18.40
N ILE A 105 -7.67 1.21 -17.38
CA ILE A 105 -9.13 1.43 -17.38
C ILE A 105 -9.51 2.27 -18.59
N LYS A 106 -8.80 3.38 -18.87
CA LYS A 106 -9.12 4.25 -20.01
C LYS A 106 -8.94 3.58 -21.37
N LEU A 107 -8.03 2.60 -21.49
CA LEU A 107 -7.80 1.85 -22.73
C LEU A 107 -8.86 0.78 -22.98
N VAL A 108 -9.35 0.14 -21.91
CA VAL A 108 -10.28 -1.00 -22.01
C VAL A 108 -11.74 -0.55 -21.89
N TYR A 109 -12.01 0.48 -21.10
CA TYR A 109 -13.34 0.97 -20.83
C TYR A 109 -13.62 2.25 -21.61
N THR A 110 -14.58 2.17 -22.54
CA THR A 110 -14.99 3.30 -23.39
C THR A 110 -16.05 4.19 -22.76
N GLY A 111 -16.54 3.85 -21.56
CA GLY A 111 -17.51 4.65 -20.80
C GLY A 111 -16.85 5.68 -19.89
N ASP A 112 -17.67 6.45 -19.18
CA ASP A 112 -17.18 7.44 -18.22
C ASP A 112 -16.63 6.76 -16.96
N ILE A 113 -15.38 7.10 -16.60
CA ILE A 113 -14.70 6.60 -15.41
C ILE A 113 -15.48 6.95 -14.13
N GLU A 114 -16.23 8.05 -14.13
CA GLU A 114 -17.08 8.45 -13.01
C GLU A 114 -18.13 7.38 -12.68
N THR A 115 -18.63 6.64 -13.68
CA THR A 115 -19.59 5.55 -13.45
C THR A 115 -18.98 4.34 -12.74
N ILE A 116 -17.68 4.10 -12.93
CA ILE A 116 -16.92 3.06 -12.21
C ILE A 116 -16.63 3.53 -10.80
N MET A 117 -16.30 4.81 -10.62
CA MET A 117 -16.00 5.40 -9.32
C MET A 117 -17.25 5.61 -8.47
N ALA A 118 -18.45 5.71 -9.05
CA ALA A 118 -19.69 5.83 -8.28
C ALA A 118 -20.10 4.51 -7.59
N ASP A 119 -19.78 3.37 -8.19
CA ASP A 119 -20.15 2.03 -7.71
C ASP A 119 -19.00 1.37 -6.93
N SER A 120 -19.24 1.07 -5.66
CA SER A 120 -18.24 0.48 -4.76
C SER A 120 -17.77 -0.90 -5.20
N THR A 121 -18.64 -1.70 -5.83
CA THR A 121 -18.29 -3.05 -6.30
C THR A 121 -17.42 -2.97 -7.54
N LYS A 122 -17.79 -2.10 -8.49
CA LYS A 122 -16.99 -1.88 -9.71
C LYS A 122 -15.63 -1.30 -9.36
N ARG A 123 -15.57 -0.30 -8.47
CA ARG A 123 -14.31 0.29 -8.01
C ARG A 123 -13.34 -0.77 -7.49
N VAL A 124 -13.80 -1.75 -6.71
CA VAL A 124 -12.92 -2.83 -6.22
C VAL A 124 -12.38 -3.68 -7.37
N ILE A 125 -13.22 -4.14 -8.28
CA ILE A 125 -12.80 -4.98 -9.42
C ILE A 125 -11.79 -4.25 -10.31
N TYR A 126 -12.08 -3.00 -10.65
CA TYR A 126 -11.23 -2.20 -11.53
C TYR A 126 -9.96 -1.66 -10.85
N THR A 127 -9.80 -1.84 -9.54
CA THR A 127 -8.57 -1.47 -8.82
C THR A 127 -7.67 -2.65 -8.50
N ILE A 128 -8.11 -3.90 -8.68
CA ILE A 128 -7.26 -5.09 -8.53
C ILE A 128 -5.96 -5.00 -9.36
N PRO A 129 -5.97 -4.54 -10.64
CA PRO A 129 -4.74 -4.48 -11.42
C PRO A 129 -3.68 -3.52 -10.83
N SER A 130 -4.08 -2.48 -10.08
CA SER A 130 -3.12 -1.63 -9.36
C SER A 130 -2.39 -2.42 -8.28
N THR A 131 -3.12 -3.20 -7.47
CA THR A 131 -2.50 -4.02 -6.41
C THR A 131 -1.57 -5.09 -7.00
N VAL A 132 -1.93 -5.68 -8.14
CA VAL A 132 -1.05 -6.62 -8.87
C VAL A 132 0.24 -5.92 -9.32
N THR A 133 0.11 -4.74 -9.92
CA THR A 133 1.27 -3.94 -10.37
C THR A 133 2.18 -3.57 -9.20
N LEU A 134 1.60 -3.15 -8.07
CA LEU A 134 2.33 -2.86 -6.85
C LEU A 134 3.08 -4.10 -6.34
N ALA A 135 2.43 -5.27 -6.34
CA ALA A 135 3.06 -6.52 -5.94
C ALA A 135 4.29 -6.83 -6.81
N THR A 136 4.16 -6.70 -8.14
CA THR A 136 5.27 -6.91 -9.07
C THR A 136 6.47 -6.00 -8.75
N LEU A 137 6.22 -4.72 -8.49
CA LEU A 137 7.27 -3.75 -8.14
C LEU A 137 7.97 -4.11 -6.81
N VAL A 138 7.20 -4.49 -5.79
CA VAL A 138 7.74 -4.87 -4.47
C VAL A 138 8.57 -6.16 -4.56
N PHE A 139 8.10 -7.16 -5.30
CA PHE A 139 8.85 -8.41 -5.49
C PHE A 139 10.11 -8.22 -6.36
N ALA A 140 10.13 -7.24 -7.26
CA ALA A 140 11.36 -6.87 -7.95
C ALA A 140 12.44 -6.37 -6.97
N ILE A 141 12.08 -5.57 -5.96
CA ILE A 141 13.02 -5.16 -4.89
C ILE A 141 13.53 -6.37 -4.11
N TYR A 142 12.65 -7.32 -3.79
CA TYR A 142 13.03 -8.55 -3.09
C TYR A 142 14.11 -9.32 -3.86
N TYR A 143 13.88 -9.55 -5.15
CA TYR A 143 14.82 -10.25 -6.02
C TYR A 143 16.20 -9.58 -6.04
N LEU A 144 16.23 -8.25 -6.16
CA LEU A 144 17.47 -7.47 -6.23
C LEU A 144 18.27 -7.44 -4.91
N ASN A 145 17.62 -7.63 -3.75
CA ASN A 145 18.28 -7.50 -2.45
C ASN A 145 18.64 -8.82 -1.76
N PHE A 146 17.95 -9.92 -2.09
CA PHE A 146 18.13 -11.20 -1.39
C PHE A 146 18.54 -12.38 -2.28
N ILE A 147 18.34 -12.30 -3.59
CA ILE A 147 18.67 -13.39 -4.52
C ILE A 147 19.92 -13.08 -5.33
N ARG A 148 20.05 -11.84 -5.81
CA ARG A 148 21.24 -11.35 -6.51
C ARG A 148 22.29 -10.85 -5.52
#